data_AF-A0A7C4FGJ8-F1
#
_entry.id   AF-A0A7C4FGJ8-F1
#
_cell.length_a   1.000
_cell.length_b   1.000
_cell.length_c   1.000
_cell.angle_alpha   90.00
_cell.angle_beta   90.00
_cell.angle_gamma   90.00
#
_symmetry.space_group_name_H-M   'P 1'
#
loop_
_entity.id
_entity.type
_entity.pdbx_description
1 polymer ?
#
loop_
_entity_poly.entity_id
_entity_poly.type
_entity_poly.pdbx_seq_one_letter_code
_entity_poly.pdbx_strand_id
1 'polypeptide(L)' 'MAKHKHPALKKRLGRAGRMRRRAPVWVMVKTRGRIRGSIKRRSWRTQRIKP' A
#
# COMPACT_ATOMS: atom_id res chain seq x y z
N MET A 1 14.88 -4.58 -17.44
CA MET A 1 15.79 -4.22 -16.32
C MET A 1 15.09 -4.30 -14.97
N ALA A 2 15.86 -4.39 -13.89
CA ALA A 2 15.48 -4.46 -12.47
C ALA A 2 15.43 -5.87 -11.82
N LYS A 3 16.32 -6.79 -12.25
CA LYS A 3 16.63 -8.03 -11.51
C LYS A 3 17.37 -7.69 -10.19
N HIS A 4 18.35 -6.79 -10.28
CA HIS A 4 19.06 -6.23 -9.13
C HIS A 4 18.50 -4.84 -8.81
N LYS A 5 18.03 -4.66 -7.57
CA LYS A 5 17.47 -3.41 -7.07
C LYS A 5 18.29 -2.94 -5.88
N HIS A 6 18.62 -1.65 -5.83
CA HIS A 6 19.26 -1.05 -4.67
C HIS A 6 18.41 -1.26 -3.41
N PRO A 7 19.00 -1.49 -2.22
CA PRO A 7 18.25 -1.68 -0.97
C PRO A 7 17.23 -0.59 -0.67
N ALA A 8 17.54 0.67 -1.00
CA ALA A 8 16.62 1.80 -0.85
C ALA A 8 15.34 1.62 -1.68
N LEU A 9 15.48 1.19 -2.93
CA LEU A 9 14.35 0.90 -3.81
C LEU A 9 13.51 -0.27 -3.27
N LYS A 10 14.15 -1.33 -2.75
CA LYS A 10 13.44 -2.45 -2.11
C LYS A 10 12.60 -1.98 -0.91
N LYS A 11 13.15 -1.11 -0.06
CA LYS A 11 12.41 -0.52 1.08
C LYS A 11 11.20 0.29 0.61
N ARG A 12 11.36 1.14 -0.42
CA ARG A 12 10.25 1.93 -1.00
C ARG A 12 9.15 1.03 -1.58
N LEU A 13 9.53 0.03 -2.37
CA LEU A 13 8.60 -0.94 -2.95
C LEU A 13 7.87 -1.74 -1.86
N GLY A 14 8.57 -2.18 -0.81
CA GLY A 14 7.98 -2.87 0.33
C GLY A 14 6.98 -2.00 1.10
N ARG A 15 7.32 -0.72 1.35
CA ARG A 15 6.40 0.25 1.96
C ARG A 15 5.15 0.46 1.10
N ALA A 16 5.32 0.63 -0.22
CA ALA A 16 4.22 0.77 -1.15
C ALA A 16 3.31 -0.48 -1.18
N GLY A 17 3.88 -1.67 -1.03
CA GLY A 17 3.13 -2.92 -0.90
C GLY A 17 2.27 -2.97 0.37
N ARG A 18 2.83 -2.56 1.52
CA ARG A 18 2.08 -2.51 2.79
C ARG A 18 0.93 -1.50 2.77
N MET A 19 1.14 -0.32 2.17
CA MET A 19 0.14 0.75 2.11
C MET A 19 -1.10 0.42 1.27
N ARG A 20 -1.00 -0.56 0.34
CA ARG A 20 -2.12 -0.99 -0.51
C ARG A 20 -3.26 -1.66 0.27
N ARG A 21 -3.01 -2.14 1.50
CA ARG A 21 -3.97 -2.94 2.27
C ARG A 21 -5.18 -2.11 2.73
N ARG A 22 -6.31 -2.80 2.95
CA ARG A 22 -7.53 -2.23 3.54
C ARG A 22 -7.31 -1.93 5.03
N ALA A 23 -8.16 -1.06 5.59
CA ALA A 23 -8.21 -0.84 7.03
C ALA A 23 -8.48 -2.16 7.78
N PRO A 24 -7.80 -2.45 8.89
CA PRO A 24 -8.07 -3.62 9.73
C PRO A 24 -9.49 -3.61 10.31
N VAL A 25 -10.00 -4.80 10.63
CA VAL A 25 -11.36 -4.98 11.18
C VAL A 25 -11.55 -4.22 12.50
N TRP A 26 -10.57 -4.27 13.40
CA TRP A 26 -10.67 -3.57 14.68
C TRP A 26 -10.79 -2.04 14.51
N VAL A 27 -10.21 -1.46 13.45
CA VAL A 27 -10.36 -0.02 13.14
C VAL A 27 -11.78 0.27 12.67
N MET A 28 -12.34 -0.61 11.85
CA MET A 28 -13.74 -0.50 11.42
C MET A 28 -14.69 -0.55 12.62
N VAL A 29 -14.50 -1.49 13.54
CA VAL A 29 -15.30 -1.59 14.77
C VAL A 29 -15.15 -0.34 15.63
N LYS A 30 -13.92 0.10 15.92
CA LYS A 30 -13.63 1.29 16.73
C LYS A 30 -14.26 2.56 16.15
N THR A 31 -14.29 2.67 14.83
CA THR A 31 -14.82 3.85 14.12
C THR A 31 -16.28 3.73 13.73
N ARG A 32 -17.01 2.71 14.23
CA ARG A 32 -18.41 2.41 13.88
C ARG A 32 -18.61 2.37 12.35
N GLY A 33 -17.63 1.80 11.66
CA GLY A 33 -17.63 1.63 10.21
C GLY A 33 -17.40 2.92 9.42
N ARG A 34 -16.95 4.03 10.02
CA ARG A 34 -16.59 5.24 9.26
C ARG A 34 -15.34 5.03 8.41
N ILE A 35 -14.32 4.35 8.94
CA ILE A 35 -13.09 4.06 8.20
C ILE A 35 -13.11 2.62 7.70
N ARG A 36 -13.58 2.41 6.46
CA ARG A 36 -13.67 1.07 5.84
C ARG A 36 -12.52 0.74 4.91
N GLY A 37 -11.81 1.73 4.38
CA GLY A 37 -10.84 1.56 3.32
C GLY A 37 -9.60 2.41 3.51
N SER A 38 -8.63 2.22 2.62
CA SER A 38 -7.47 3.11 2.48
C SER A 38 -7.62 3.93 1.20
N ILE A 39 -7.42 5.25 1.30
CA ILE A 39 -7.33 6.19 0.17
C ILE A 39 -6.09 5.87 -0.69
N LYS A 40 -5.05 5.29 -0.07
CA LYS A 40 -3.78 4.92 -0.73
C LYS A 40 -3.85 3.55 -1.42
N ARG A 41 -5.06 3.06 -1.74
CA ARG A 41 -5.25 1.85 -2.53
C ARG A 41 -4.79 2.10 -3.97
N ARG A 42 -4.00 1.16 -4.49
CA ARG A 42 -3.37 1.27 -5.80
C ARG A 42 -3.46 -0.04 -6.55
N SER A 43 -3.71 0.03 -7.86
CA SER A 43 -3.58 -1.09 -8.79
C SER A 43 -2.33 -0.93 -9.65
N TRP A 44 -1.63 -2.03 -9.93
CA TRP A 44 -0.43 -2.02 -10.75
C TRP A 44 -0.71 -1.67 -12.22
N ARG A 45 -1.95 -1.91 -12.69
CA ARG A 45 -2.40 -1.58 -14.04
C ARG A 45 -2.69 -0.09 -14.21
N THR A 46 -3.30 0.53 -13.21
CA THR A 46 -3.78 1.92 -13.29
C THR A 46 -2.77 2.95 -12.79
N GLN A 47 -1.95 2.60 -11.80
CA GLN A 47 -1.05 3.55 -11.14
C GLN A 47 0.32 2.91 -10.90
N ARG A 48 1.36 3.44 -11.54
CA ARG A 48 2.74 2.93 -11.42
C ARG A 48 3.46 3.51 -10.19
N ILE A 49 4.37 2.75 -9.59
CA ILE A 49 5.26 3.29 -8.54
C ILE A 49 6.36 4.05 -9.25
N LYS A 50 6.53 5.33 -8.93
CA LYS A 50 7.71 6.08 -9.36
C LYS A 50 8.91 5.62 -8.51
N PRO A 51 9.98 5.08 -9.14
CA PRO A 51 11.17 4.62 -8.42
C PRO A 51 11.90 5.78 -7.70
#